data_AF-A0A2E9J9Y2-F1
#
_entry.id   AF-A0A2E9J9Y2-F1
#
_cell.length_a   1.000
_cell.length_b   1.000
_cell.length_c   1.000
_cell.angle_alpha   90.00
_cell.angle_beta   90.00
_cell.angle_gamma   90.00
#
_symmetry.space_group_name_H-M   'P 1'
#
loop_
_entity.id
_entity.type
_entity.pdbx_description
1 polymer ?
#
loop_
_entity_poly.entity_id
_entity_poly.type
_entity_poly.pdbx_seq_one_letter_code
_entity_poly.pdbx_strand_id
1 'polypeptide(L)'
;MGLKRFIFCVSSVAILSTTTLPNANAGPYDKEIGNLQKQISEVNSDIDEIKRDVISEEQKIVDLQNELLEIDETIAETEALINSEDTQLVKHPIRLELLADDYIEIWSSRSEPFQLRRELAIDSYVRNDERMNSVLTQSAQLTDETLRGIRSQILYKAIIDETEGRLESVDSKMRITGDRVSGVHDEIAAARSKQKDYVLLQEEARSRIPAVKERISNLRSGINNLESNIDNLNVEIDILDGEIDRYRLLELSKQWTGIPGTDIRRPALAVKIDNVSIARPQAGINQADVVYEELVEAGLTRLIAIFQTTDSRVVGPVRSARTSDPPLLTGFDSPLFAYSGANRGTREVVRDSDLTDVGYDASRESYWRSTSRRAPHNLFTSTERLWSQHPNRDEIPKPPFTFRTENAPLHANAKKATGVFVDFGHAEIDYAWNGTGWERTHNGEPHGDGDGVRVAPTNIVIQFISYGKSLADSRSPEAVTKGSGKVWVFTDGHLIEGEWERKKDSEPAEITSDGTPIRLTPGNTWVALAKTGTATWR
;
A
#
# COMPACT_ATOMS: atom_id res chain seq x y z
N MET A 1 6.55 -39.21 3.47
CA MET A 1 6.46 -37.92 2.75
C MET A 1 5.02 -37.44 2.85
N GLY A 2 4.63 -36.28 3.35
CA GLY A 2 5.28 -35.14 4.00
C GLY A 2 4.12 -34.24 4.39
N LEU A 3 3.79 -34.19 5.69
CA LEU A 3 2.66 -33.46 6.24
C LEU A 3 3.03 -31.96 6.32
N LYS A 4 2.49 -31.11 5.43
CA LYS A 4 2.63 -29.64 5.55
C LYS A 4 1.34 -29.06 6.13
N ARG A 5 1.39 -28.72 7.42
CA ARG A 5 0.44 -27.82 8.09
C ARG A 5 0.68 -26.41 7.57
N PHE A 6 -0.32 -25.79 6.95
CA PHE A 6 -0.37 -24.35 6.78
C PHE A 6 -0.90 -23.73 8.08
N ILE A 7 -0.08 -22.88 8.68
CA ILE A 7 -0.41 -22.05 9.85
C ILE A 7 -1.13 -20.81 9.30
N PHE A 8 -2.40 -20.64 9.65
CA PHE A 8 -3.10 -19.36 9.48
C PHE A 8 -2.55 -18.38 10.53
N CYS A 9 -1.78 -17.38 10.09
CA CYS A 9 -1.47 -16.20 10.87
C CYS A 9 -2.68 -15.26 10.82
N VAL A 10 -3.46 -15.24 11.89
CA VAL A 10 -4.48 -14.19 12.11
C VAL A 10 -3.73 -12.98 12.65
N SER A 11 -3.55 -11.96 11.80
CA SER A 11 -3.08 -10.65 12.24
C SER A 11 -4.21 -9.96 13.00
N SER A 12 -4.06 -9.89 14.32
CA SER A 12 -4.95 -9.15 15.21
C SER A 12 -4.97 -7.67 14.84
N VAL A 13 -6.09 -7.18 14.36
CA VAL A 13 -6.39 -5.74 14.27
C VAL A 13 -6.58 -5.23 15.70
N ALA A 14 -5.60 -4.48 16.20
CA ALA A 14 -5.72 -3.75 17.45
C ALA A 14 -6.69 -2.58 17.24
N ILE A 15 -7.92 -2.73 17.72
CA ILE A 15 -8.88 -1.63 17.84
C ILE A 15 -8.35 -0.68 18.92
N LEU A 16 -7.70 0.40 18.50
CA LEU A 16 -7.35 1.53 19.37
C LEU A 16 -8.65 2.23 19.76
N SER A 17 -9.08 1.98 20.99
CA SER A 17 -10.15 2.70 21.67
C SER A 17 -9.84 4.20 21.69
N THR A 18 -10.64 5.00 21.01
CA THR A 18 -10.62 6.46 21.08
C THR A 18 -11.05 6.92 22.48
N THR A 19 -10.08 7.13 23.36
CA THR A 19 -10.28 7.96 24.55
C THR A 19 -10.43 9.41 24.09
N THR A 20 -11.64 9.95 24.21
CA THR A 20 -11.94 11.35 23.94
C THR A 20 -11.21 12.24 24.95
N LEU A 21 -10.09 12.84 24.53
CA LEU A 21 -9.47 13.96 25.23
C LEU A 21 -10.30 15.23 24.97
N PRO A 22 -10.45 16.12 25.98
CA PRO A 22 -11.27 17.32 25.84
C PRO A 22 -10.55 18.36 24.98
N ASN A 23 -11.24 18.85 23.95
CA ASN A 23 -10.94 20.03 23.13
C ASN A 23 -9.43 20.30 22.90
N ALA A 24 -8.80 19.46 22.10
CA ALA A 24 -7.64 19.90 21.34
C ALA A 24 -8.13 20.96 20.34
N ASN A 25 -7.60 22.18 20.41
CA ASN A 25 -7.74 23.13 19.31
C ASN A 25 -7.27 22.40 18.04
N ALA A 26 -8.10 22.42 17.00
CA ALA A 26 -7.78 21.76 15.74
C ALA A 26 -6.36 22.17 15.29
N GLY A 27 -5.53 21.16 14.99
CA GLY A 27 -4.23 21.34 14.38
C GLY A 27 -4.36 22.08 13.05
N PRO A 28 -3.31 22.81 12.63
CA PRO A 28 -3.35 23.65 11.43
C PRO A 28 -3.61 22.85 10.13
N TYR A 29 -3.45 21.52 10.18
CA TYR A 29 -3.67 20.60 9.06
C TYR A 29 -4.80 19.58 9.31
N ASP A 30 -5.56 19.71 10.40
CA ASP A 30 -6.65 18.78 10.72
C ASP A 30 -7.74 18.73 9.63
N LYS A 31 -7.96 19.85 8.95
CA LYS A 31 -8.94 19.93 7.85
C LYS A 31 -8.45 19.15 6.63
N GLU A 32 -7.18 19.32 6.27
CA GLU A 32 -6.51 18.62 5.18
C GLU A 32 -6.45 17.12 5.46
N ILE A 33 -6.01 16.73 6.66
CA ILE A 33 -5.99 15.34 7.12
C ILE A 33 -7.41 14.76 7.10
N GLY A 34 -8.41 15.49 7.62
CA GLY A 34 -9.80 15.04 7.60
C GLY A 34 -10.37 14.85 6.19
N ASN A 35 -10.00 15.71 5.24
CA ASN A 35 -10.40 15.55 3.84
C ASN A 35 -9.75 14.32 3.19
N LEU A 36 -8.45 14.08 3.44
CA LEU A 36 -7.73 12.90 2.93
C LEU A 36 -8.30 11.61 3.54
N GLN A 37 -8.60 11.59 4.84
CA GLN A 37 -9.27 10.47 5.49
C GLN A 37 -10.65 10.17 4.89
N LYS A 38 -11.38 11.22 4.47
CA LYS A 38 -12.65 11.05 3.77
C LYS A 38 -12.45 10.40 2.40
N GLN A 39 -11.44 10.81 1.63
CA GLN A 39 -11.10 10.20 0.34
C GLN A 39 -10.72 8.72 0.53
N ILE A 40 -9.88 8.39 1.52
CA ILE A 40 -9.56 7.00 1.86
C ILE A 40 -10.83 6.20 2.19
N SER A 41 -11.81 6.78 2.90
CA SER A 41 -13.08 6.10 3.17
C SER A 41 -13.91 5.87 1.91
N GLU A 42 -13.88 6.80 0.94
CA GLU A 42 -14.57 6.66 -0.35
C GLU A 42 -13.92 5.52 -1.16
N VAL A 43 -12.59 5.51 -1.28
CA VAL A 43 -11.83 4.45 -1.96
C VAL A 43 -12.04 3.06 -1.32
N ASN A 44 -12.06 2.98 0.01
CA ASN A 44 -12.35 1.71 0.70
C ASN A 44 -13.75 1.18 0.40
N SER A 45 -14.75 2.06 0.23
CA SER A 45 -16.10 1.66 -0.16
C SER A 45 -16.12 1.05 -1.56
N ASP A 46 -15.35 1.62 -2.49
CA ASP A 46 -15.22 1.11 -3.86
C ASP A 46 -14.53 -0.26 -3.87
N ILE A 47 -13.46 -0.45 -3.07
CA ILE A 47 -12.80 -1.75 -2.89
C ILE A 47 -13.78 -2.80 -2.36
N ASP A 48 -14.61 -2.44 -1.38
CA ASP A 48 -15.60 -3.36 -0.81
C ASP A 48 -16.70 -3.74 -1.81
N GLU A 49 -17.06 -2.85 -2.74
CA GLU A 49 -17.96 -3.15 -3.85
C GLU A 49 -17.31 -4.15 -4.83
N ILE A 50 -16.08 -3.88 -5.26
CA ILE A 50 -15.35 -4.77 -6.17
C ILE A 50 -15.14 -6.16 -5.56
N LYS A 51 -14.85 -6.25 -4.26
CA LYS A 51 -14.75 -7.54 -3.55
C LYS A 51 -16.05 -8.33 -3.58
N ARG A 52 -17.21 -7.67 -3.48
CA ARG A 52 -18.52 -8.33 -3.63
C ARG A 52 -18.71 -8.87 -5.04
N ASP A 53 -18.26 -8.14 -6.05
CA ASP A 53 -18.32 -8.57 -7.44
C ASP A 53 -17.43 -9.79 -7.70
N VAL A 54 -16.21 -9.80 -7.15
CA VAL A 54 -15.31 -10.97 -7.21
C VAL A 54 -15.98 -12.21 -6.64
N ILE A 55 -16.56 -12.12 -5.44
CA ILE A 55 -17.27 -13.24 -4.80
C ILE A 55 -18.44 -13.72 -5.68
N SER A 56 -19.16 -12.81 -6.31
CA SER A 56 -20.27 -13.13 -7.22
C SER A 56 -19.77 -13.87 -8.48
N GLU A 57 -18.64 -13.48 -9.05
CA GLU A 57 -18.03 -14.17 -10.19
C GLU A 57 -17.45 -15.53 -9.83
N GLU A 58 -16.81 -15.66 -8.66
CA GLU A 58 -16.33 -16.94 -8.13
C GLU A 58 -17.48 -17.94 -7.96
N GLN A 59 -18.63 -17.48 -7.45
CA GLN A 59 -19.82 -18.34 -7.32
C GLN A 59 -20.30 -18.85 -8.69
N LYS A 60 -20.31 -18.00 -9.73
CA LYS A 60 -20.66 -18.43 -11.10
C LYS A 60 -19.68 -19.48 -11.63
N ILE A 61 -18.40 -19.40 -11.28
CA ILE A 61 -17.41 -20.43 -11.66
C ILE A 61 -17.75 -21.75 -10.98
N VAL A 62 -18.12 -21.73 -9.69
CA VAL A 62 -18.54 -22.94 -8.96
C VAL A 62 -19.74 -23.59 -9.63
N ASP A 63 -20.74 -22.80 -10.02
CA ASP A 63 -21.94 -23.31 -10.70
C ASP A 63 -21.59 -23.96 -12.05
N LEU A 64 -20.68 -23.37 -12.83
CA LEU A 64 -20.19 -23.95 -14.09
C LEU A 64 -19.32 -25.20 -13.89
N GLN A 65 -18.59 -25.29 -12.77
CA GLN A 65 -17.85 -26.50 -12.42
C GLN A 65 -18.78 -27.66 -12.07
N ASN A 66 -19.91 -27.38 -11.42
CA ASN A 66 -20.95 -28.38 -11.19
C ASN A 66 -21.58 -28.82 -12.52
N GLU A 67 -21.84 -27.90 -13.46
CA GLU A 67 -22.32 -28.26 -14.81
C GLU A 67 -21.34 -29.21 -15.53
N LEU A 68 -20.02 -28.99 -15.42
CA LEU A 68 -19.02 -29.90 -15.99
C LEU A 68 -19.07 -31.29 -15.34
N LEU A 69 -19.32 -31.36 -14.03
CA LEU A 69 -19.41 -32.63 -13.30
C LEU A 69 -20.64 -33.43 -13.75
N GLU A 70 -21.78 -32.77 -13.96
CA GLU A 70 -22.99 -33.40 -14.52
C GLU A 70 -22.76 -33.93 -15.95
N ILE A 71 -22.00 -33.18 -16.77
CA ILE A 71 -21.62 -33.62 -18.13
C ILE A 71 -20.73 -34.86 -18.05
N ASP A 72 -19.73 -34.87 -17.17
CA ASP A 72 -18.82 -36.01 -16.99
C ASP A 72 -19.58 -37.26 -16.50
N GLU A 73 -20.56 -37.11 -15.60
CA GLU A 73 -21.45 -38.19 -15.17
C GLU A 73 -22.25 -38.76 -16.36
N THR A 74 -22.86 -37.89 -17.18
CA THR A 74 -23.59 -38.31 -18.39
C THR A 74 -22.70 -39.08 -19.37
N ILE A 75 -21.45 -38.64 -19.55
CA ILE A 75 -20.48 -39.32 -20.41
C ILE A 75 -20.14 -40.70 -19.85
N ALA A 76 -19.95 -40.83 -18.54
CA ALA A 76 -19.66 -42.11 -17.89
C ALA A 76 -20.83 -43.10 -18.00
N GLU A 77 -22.06 -42.63 -17.78
CA GLU A 77 -23.27 -43.44 -17.92
C GLU A 77 -23.46 -43.93 -19.37
N THR A 78 -23.32 -43.03 -20.35
CA THR A 78 -23.44 -43.39 -21.78
C THR A 78 -22.32 -44.34 -22.22
N GLU A 79 -21.09 -44.18 -21.72
CA GLU A 79 -19.99 -45.09 -21.99
C GLU A 79 -20.26 -46.51 -21.44
N ALA A 80 -20.83 -46.62 -20.24
CA ALA A 80 -21.23 -47.91 -19.68
C ALA A 80 -22.32 -48.60 -20.53
N LEU A 81 -23.30 -47.83 -21.04
CA LEU A 81 -24.34 -48.34 -21.93
C LEU A 81 -23.78 -48.81 -23.28
N ILE A 82 -22.87 -48.04 -23.89
CA ILE A 82 -22.17 -48.42 -25.13
C ILE A 82 -21.42 -49.74 -24.93
N ASN A 83 -20.62 -49.85 -23.86
CA ASN A 83 -19.86 -51.06 -23.55
C ASN A 83 -20.76 -52.29 -23.35
N SER A 84 -21.95 -52.10 -22.76
CA SER A 84 -22.95 -53.16 -22.62
C SER A 84 -23.47 -53.63 -23.98
N GLU A 85 -23.86 -52.70 -24.87
CA GLU A 85 -24.34 -53.04 -26.22
C GLU A 85 -23.23 -53.65 -27.09
N ASP A 86 -21.98 -53.18 -27.00
CA ASP A 86 -20.82 -53.78 -27.66
C ASP A 86 -20.60 -55.23 -27.23
N THR A 87 -20.69 -55.49 -25.93
CA THR A 87 -20.60 -56.85 -25.38
C THR A 87 -21.69 -57.76 -25.95
N GLN A 88 -22.90 -57.23 -26.13
CA GLN A 88 -23.98 -57.98 -26.78
C GLN A 88 -23.64 -58.24 -28.25
N LEU A 89 -23.26 -57.23 -29.02
CA LEU A 89 -22.93 -57.36 -30.44
C LEU A 89 -21.83 -58.38 -30.74
N VAL A 90 -20.87 -58.59 -29.82
CA VAL A 90 -19.85 -59.65 -29.94
C VAL A 90 -20.43 -61.06 -29.74
N LYS A 91 -21.46 -61.22 -28.90
CA LYS A 91 -22.10 -62.52 -28.62
C LYS A 91 -23.05 -62.99 -29.73
N HIS A 92 -23.69 -62.07 -30.44
CA HIS A 92 -24.75 -62.41 -31.40
C HIS A 92 -24.22 -63.22 -32.61
N PRO A 93 -23.06 -62.91 -33.23
CA PRO A 93 -22.47 -63.74 -34.27
C PRO A 93 -22.20 -65.18 -33.82
N ILE A 94 -21.71 -65.38 -32.60
CA ILE A 94 -21.49 -66.72 -32.03
C ILE A 94 -22.83 -67.47 -31.94
N ARG A 95 -23.90 -66.79 -31.53
CA ARG A 95 -25.26 -67.37 -31.47
C ARG A 95 -25.79 -67.71 -32.87
N LEU A 96 -25.48 -66.91 -33.88
CA LEU A 96 -25.84 -67.20 -35.28
C LEU A 96 -25.10 -68.42 -35.83
N GLU A 97 -23.79 -68.55 -35.57
CA GLU A 97 -23.00 -69.73 -35.97
C GLU A 97 -23.56 -71.01 -35.34
N LEU A 98 -23.84 -70.99 -34.03
CA LEU A 98 -24.45 -72.13 -33.34
C LEU A 98 -25.84 -72.48 -33.90
N LEU A 99 -26.65 -71.49 -34.25
CA LEU A 99 -27.95 -71.71 -34.89
C LEU A 99 -27.82 -72.23 -36.33
N ALA A 100 -26.77 -71.82 -37.05
CA ALA A 100 -26.47 -72.31 -38.39
C ALA A 100 -26.07 -73.79 -38.35
N ASP A 101 -25.22 -74.18 -37.40
CA ASP A 101 -24.86 -75.58 -37.15
C ASP A 101 -26.11 -76.42 -36.81
N ASP A 102 -26.94 -75.96 -35.87
CA ASP A 102 -28.24 -76.60 -35.53
C ASP A 102 -29.12 -76.76 -36.78
N TYR A 103 -29.20 -75.73 -37.64
CA TYR A 103 -30.01 -75.76 -38.84
C TYR A 103 -29.48 -76.78 -39.87
N ILE A 104 -28.16 -76.83 -40.07
CA ILE A 104 -27.51 -77.80 -40.96
C ILE A 104 -27.78 -79.23 -40.47
N GLU A 105 -27.68 -79.47 -39.17
CA GLU A 105 -27.97 -80.78 -38.58
C GLU A 105 -29.44 -81.19 -38.84
N ILE A 106 -30.39 -80.31 -38.54
CA ILE A 106 -31.82 -80.55 -38.79
C ILE A 106 -32.07 -80.81 -40.28
N TRP A 107 -31.51 -79.99 -41.17
CA TRP A 107 -31.66 -80.15 -42.61
C TRP A 107 -31.08 -81.48 -43.10
N SER A 108 -29.91 -81.87 -42.60
CA SER A 108 -29.27 -83.14 -42.97
C SER A 108 -30.10 -84.36 -42.57
N SER A 109 -30.83 -84.28 -41.44
CA SER A 109 -31.72 -85.34 -40.95
C SER A 109 -32.93 -85.60 -41.86
N ARG A 110 -33.20 -84.71 -42.83
CA ARG A 110 -34.23 -84.89 -43.87
C ARG A 110 -33.88 -85.97 -44.90
N SER A 111 -32.59 -86.24 -45.08
CA SER A 111 -32.08 -87.11 -46.16
C SER A 111 -32.61 -88.54 -46.06
N GLU A 112 -32.62 -89.13 -44.87
CA GLU A 112 -33.06 -90.51 -44.63
C GLU A 112 -34.57 -90.68 -44.90
N PRO A 113 -35.50 -89.90 -44.30
CA PRO A 113 -36.93 -89.95 -44.66
C PRO A 113 -37.18 -89.69 -46.15
N PHE A 114 -36.46 -88.75 -46.76
CA PHE A 114 -36.63 -88.44 -48.18
C PHE A 114 -36.20 -89.58 -49.09
N GLN A 115 -35.05 -90.22 -48.81
CA GLN A 115 -34.59 -91.40 -49.54
C GLN A 115 -35.59 -92.54 -49.41
N LEU A 116 -36.09 -92.80 -48.19
CA LEU A 116 -37.11 -93.81 -47.95
C LEU A 116 -38.39 -93.53 -48.74
N ARG A 117 -38.90 -92.29 -48.73
CA ARG A 117 -40.05 -91.88 -49.54
C ARG A 117 -39.83 -92.11 -51.04
N ARG A 118 -38.64 -91.75 -51.54
CA ARG A 118 -38.28 -91.94 -52.95
C ARG A 118 -38.20 -93.41 -53.32
N GLU A 119 -37.58 -94.25 -52.48
CA GLU A 119 -37.51 -95.69 -52.71
C GLU A 119 -38.89 -96.33 -52.71
N LEU A 120 -39.77 -95.95 -51.78
CA LEU A 120 -41.17 -96.41 -51.76
C LEU A 120 -41.92 -95.96 -53.03
N ALA A 121 -41.71 -94.73 -53.51
CA ALA A 121 -42.32 -94.24 -54.73
C ALA A 121 -41.81 -94.98 -55.98
N ILE A 122 -40.49 -95.21 -56.08
CA ILE A 122 -39.89 -95.97 -57.18
C ILE A 122 -40.36 -97.43 -57.13
N ASP A 123 -40.36 -98.06 -55.96
CA ASP A 123 -40.85 -99.44 -55.79
C ASP A 123 -42.33 -99.54 -56.17
N SER A 124 -43.15 -98.53 -55.82
CA SER A 124 -44.56 -98.46 -56.24
C SER A 124 -44.76 -98.22 -57.74
N TYR A 125 -43.81 -97.57 -58.43
CA TYR A 125 -43.89 -97.28 -59.87
C TYR A 125 -43.30 -98.42 -60.73
N VAL A 126 -42.14 -98.96 -60.34
CA VAL A 126 -41.43 -100.05 -61.03
C VAL A 126 -42.21 -101.34 -60.94
N ARG A 127 -42.86 -101.60 -59.80
CA ARG A 127 -43.95 -102.58 -59.73
C ARG A 127 -45.17 -101.93 -60.39
N ASN A 128 -45.22 -101.92 -61.72
CA ASN A 128 -46.32 -101.40 -62.52
C ASN A 128 -47.62 -102.16 -62.20
N ASP A 129 -48.26 -101.83 -61.07
CA ASP A 129 -49.51 -102.42 -60.65
C ASP A 129 -50.63 -101.43 -60.98
N GLU A 130 -51.15 -101.55 -62.21
CA GLU A 130 -52.44 -100.98 -62.61
C GLU A 130 -53.59 -101.39 -61.66
N ARG A 131 -53.38 -102.33 -60.72
CA ARG A 131 -54.34 -102.67 -59.65
C ARG A 131 -54.38 -101.69 -58.48
N MET A 132 -53.41 -100.79 -58.32
CA MET A 132 -53.46 -99.80 -57.22
C MET A 132 -54.42 -98.63 -57.51
N ASN A 133 -54.68 -98.31 -58.79
CA ASN A 133 -55.66 -97.29 -59.18
C ASN A 133 -57.04 -97.86 -59.54
N SER A 134 -57.19 -99.18 -59.57
CA SER A 134 -58.46 -99.83 -59.86
C SER A 134 -59.04 -100.45 -58.59
N VAL A 135 -60.28 -100.09 -58.30
CA VAL A 135 -61.25 -100.93 -57.59
C VAL A 135 -61.39 -100.66 -56.08
N LEU A 136 -62.07 -99.54 -55.84
CA LEU A 136 -63.15 -99.31 -54.88
C LEU A 136 -64.33 -100.32 -54.98
N THR A 137 -64.18 -101.51 -55.58
CA THR A 137 -65.32 -102.39 -55.93
C THR A 137 -64.96 -103.86 -56.22
N GLN A 138 -64.58 -104.69 -55.25
CA GLN A 138 -65.07 -106.08 -55.23
C GLN A 138 -64.73 -106.89 -53.98
N SER A 139 -65.68 -107.77 -53.69
CA SER A 139 -65.87 -108.60 -52.53
C SER A 139 -65.36 -110.04 -52.77
N ALA A 140 -64.88 -110.64 -51.68
CA ALA A 140 -64.91 -112.07 -51.36
C ALA A 140 -64.29 -113.09 -52.35
N GLN A 141 -63.04 -113.46 -52.09
CA GLN A 141 -62.58 -114.85 -51.82
C GLN A 141 -61.05 -114.81 -51.65
N LEU A 142 -60.58 -115.04 -50.41
CA LEU A 142 -59.18 -114.89 -50.01
C LEU A 142 -58.37 -116.14 -50.37
N THR A 143 -57.47 -116.01 -51.35
CA THR A 143 -56.34 -116.93 -51.53
C THR A 143 -55.14 -116.44 -50.70
N ASP A 144 -54.21 -117.33 -50.33
CA ASP A 144 -53.00 -117.02 -49.53
C ASP A 144 -52.13 -115.89 -50.13
N GLU A 145 -52.30 -115.62 -51.43
CA GLU A 145 -51.65 -114.55 -52.19
C GLU A 145 -52.26 -113.16 -51.92
N THR A 146 -53.58 -113.06 -51.70
CA THR A 146 -54.30 -111.79 -51.38
C THR A 146 -54.07 -111.30 -49.94
N LEU A 147 -53.85 -112.20 -48.98
CA LEU A 147 -53.55 -111.87 -47.58
C LEU A 147 -52.15 -111.25 -47.41
N ARG A 148 -51.18 -111.67 -48.24
CA ARG A 148 -49.84 -111.04 -48.32
C ARG A 148 -49.90 -109.63 -48.92
N GLY A 149 -50.81 -109.38 -49.87
CA GLY A 149 -51.07 -108.06 -50.44
C GLY A 149 -51.59 -107.05 -49.42
N ILE A 150 -52.61 -107.40 -48.63
CA ILE A 150 -53.20 -106.51 -47.60
C ILE A 150 -52.20 -106.23 -46.46
N ARG A 151 -51.43 -107.23 -46.01
CA ARG A 151 -50.40 -107.03 -44.97
C ARG A 151 -49.29 -106.10 -45.46
N SER A 152 -48.88 -106.24 -46.71
CA SER A 152 -47.93 -105.33 -47.34
C SER A 152 -48.52 -103.91 -47.38
N GLN A 153 -49.76 -103.75 -47.84
CA GLN A 153 -50.44 -102.43 -47.91
C GLN A 153 -50.50 -101.69 -46.56
N ILE A 154 -50.84 -102.37 -45.46
CA ILE A 154 -50.86 -101.77 -44.12
C ILE A 154 -49.45 -101.36 -43.69
N LEU A 155 -48.44 -102.18 -43.98
CA LEU A 155 -47.05 -101.87 -43.66
C LEU A 155 -46.53 -100.68 -44.48
N TYR A 156 -46.81 -100.63 -45.79
CA TYR A 156 -46.45 -99.51 -46.66
C TYR A 156 -47.14 -98.22 -46.22
N LYS A 157 -48.44 -98.25 -45.90
CA LYS A 157 -49.15 -97.08 -45.41
C LYS A 157 -48.59 -96.58 -44.08
N ALA A 158 -48.31 -97.48 -43.13
CA ALA A 158 -47.69 -97.11 -41.86
C ALA A 158 -46.29 -96.51 -42.03
N ILE A 159 -45.48 -97.04 -42.97
CA ILE A 159 -44.16 -96.48 -43.29
C ILE A 159 -44.28 -95.11 -43.98
N ILE A 160 -45.25 -94.92 -44.88
CA ILE A 160 -45.53 -93.61 -45.51
C ILE A 160 -45.94 -92.59 -44.45
N ASP A 161 -46.92 -92.92 -43.60
CA ASP A 161 -47.43 -92.03 -42.55
C ASP A 161 -46.30 -91.65 -41.56
N GLU A 162 -45.45 -92.60 -41.16
CA GLU A 162 -44.27 -92.35 -40.31
C GLU A 162 -43.22 -91.48 -41.03
N THR A 163 -42.98 -91.72 -42.32
CA THR A 163 -42.01 -90.95 -43.10
C THR A 163 -42.48 -89.51 -43.33
N GLU A 164 -43.78 -89.32 -43.61
CA GLU A 164 -44.39 -87.99 -43.72
C GLU A 164 -44.40 -87.28 -42.36
N GLY A 165 -44.73 -87.96 -41.26
CA GLY A 165 -44.62 -87.41 -39.91
C GLY A 165 -43.19 -86.99 -39.53
N ARG A 166 -42.17 -87.80 -39.90
CA ARG A 166 -40.74 -87.43 -39.72
C ARG A 166 -40.36 -86.21 -40.56
N LEU A 167 -40.81 -86.12 -41.81
CA LEU A 167 -40.57 -84.95 -42.68
C LEU A 167 -41.25 -83.68 -42.13
N GLU A 168 -42.50 -83.77 -41.69
CA GLU A 168 -43.21 -82.64 -41.06
C GLU A 168 -42.55 -82.19 -39.76
N SER A 169 -42.02 -83.13 -38.96
CA SER A 169 -41.25 -82.83 -37.76
C SER A 169 -39.97 -82.08 -38.09
N VAL A 170 -39.22 -82.51 -39.11
CA VAL A 170 -38.01 -81.84 -39.59
C VAL A 170 -38.33 -80.45 -40.13
N ASP A 171 -39.35 -80.31 -40.99
CA ASP A 171 -39.77 -79.02 -41.55
C ASP A 171 -40.24 -78.05 -40.43
N SER A 172 -40.93 -78.56 -39.40
CA SER A 172 -41.31 -77.77 -38.22
C SER A 172 -40.10 -77.29 -37.42
N LYS A 173 -39.10 -78.16 -37.20
CA LYS A 173 -37.84 -77.80 -36.53
C LYS A 173 -37.04 -76.79 -37.34
N MET A 174 -36.98 -76.94 -38.67
CA MET A 174 -36.33 -75.96 -39.56
C MET A 174 -36.99 -74.58 -39.46
N ARG A 175 -38.33 -74.53 -39.42
CA ARG A 175 -39.07 -73.28 -39.23
C ARG A 175 -38.74 -72.62 -37.89
N ILE A 176 -38.76 -73.38 -36.80
CA ILE A 176 -38.43 -72.87 -35.46
C ILE A 176 -36.99 -72.32 -35.42
N THR A 177 -36.01 -73.03 -36.01
CA THR A 177 -34.63 -72.54 -36.07
C THR A 177 -34.50 -71.31 -36.97
N GLY A 178 -35.24 -71.26 -38.09
CA GLY A 178 -35.33 -70.06 -38.94
C GLY A 178 -35.88 -68.84 -38.19
N ASP A 179 -36.95 -69.02 -37.41
CA ASP A 179 -37.52 -67.95 -36.56
C ASP A 179 -36.50 -67.49 -35.49
N ARG A 180 -35.73 -68.42 -34.90
CA ARG A 180 -34.66 -68.09 -33.94
C ARG A 180 -33.54 -67.28 -34.61
N VAL A 181 -33.14 -67.61 -35.84
CA VAL A 181 -32.13 -66.85 -36.61
C VAL A 181 -32.65 -65.44 -36.91
N SER A 182 -33.90 -65.30 -37.35
CA SER A 182 -34.52 -63.98 -37.56
C SER A 182 -34.54 -63.16 -36.27
N GLY A 183 -34.91 -63.78 -35.14
CA GLY A 183 -34.90 -63.10 -33.84
C GLY A 183 -33.52 -62.58 -33.44
N VAL A 184 -32.44 -63.34 -33.69
CA VAL A 184 -31.08 -62.86 -33.42
C VAL A 184 -30.68 -61.71 -34.35
N HIS A 185 -31.11 -61.72 -35.62
CA HIS A 185 -30.90 -60.58 -36.51
C HIS A 185 -31.62 -59.31 -36.05
N ASP A 186 -32.85 -59.45 -35.55
CA ASP A 186 -33.61 -58.34 -34.97
C ASP A 186 -32.93 -57.79 -33.70
N GLU A 187 -32.43 -58.69 -32.84
CA GLU A 187 -31.63 -58.30 -31.65
C GLU A 187 -30.35 -57.54 -32.06
N ILE A 188 -29.63 -57.98 -33.10
CA ILE A 188 -28.44 -57.26 -33.64
C ILE A 188 -28.83 -55.86 -34.12
N ALA A 189 -29.91 -55.75 -34.89
CA ALA A 189 -30.36 -54.47 -35.43
C ALA A 189 -30.74 -53.50 -34.30
N ALA A 190 -31.45 -53.99 -33.28
CA ALA A 190 -31.82 -53.21 -32.11
C ALA A 190 -30.59 -52.77 -31.29
N ALA A 191 -29.63 -53.66 -31.04
CA ALA A 191 -28.40 -53.34 -30.31
C ALA A 191 -27.55 -52.30 -31.06
N ARG A 192 -27.41 -52.43 -32.39
CA ARG A 192 -26.72 -51.42 -33.22
C ARG A 192 -27.40 -50.06 -33.20
N SER A 193 -28.73 -50.04 -33.22
CA SER A 193 -29.49 -48.77 -33.13
C SER A 193 -29.23 -48.10 -31.79
N LYS A 194 -29.37 -48.83 -30.68
CA LYS A 194 -29.12 -48.31 -29.33
C LYS A 194 -27.69 -47.81 -29.15
N GLN A 195 -26.70 -48.59 -29.61
CA GLN A 195 -25.31 -48.18 -29.57
C GLN A 195 -25.10 -46.85 -30.30
N LYS A 196 -25.65 -46.71 -31.50
CA LYS A 196 -25.55 -45.47 -32.27
C LYS A 196 -26.19 -44.29 -31.52
N ASP A 197 -27.36 -44.50 -30.91
CA ASP A 197 -28.04 -43.46 -30.14
C ASP A 197 -27.22 -43.04 -28.90
N TYR A 198 -26.60 -44.00 -28.20
CA TYR A 198 -25.74 -43.70 -27.06
C TYR A 198 -24.44 -42.98 -27.46
N VAL A 199 -23.83 -43.35 -28.59
CA VAL A 199 -22.66 -42.63 -29.13
C VAL A 199 -23.02 -41.18 -29.46
N LEU A 200 -24.18 -40.95 -30.09
CA LEU A 200 -24.64 -39.60 -30.41
C LEU A 200 -24.86 -38.76 -29.15
N LEU A 201 -25.50 -39.33 -28.11
CA LEU A 201 -25.69 -38.66 -26.82
C LEU A 201 -24.35 -38.33 -26.15
N GLN A 202 -23.38 -39.23 -26.22
CA GLN A 202 -22.04 -39.01 -25.68
C GLN A 202 -21.31 -37.89 -26.44
N GLU A 203 -21.38 -37.86 -27.77
CA GLU A 203 -20.81 -36.80 -28.60
C GLU A 203 -21.46 -35.43 -28.30
N GLU A 204 -22.79 -35.40 -28.15
CA GLU A 204 -23.53 -34.19 -27.77
C GLU A 204 -23.08 -33.66 -26.39
N ALA A 205 -22.99 -34.53 -25.38
CA ALA A 205 -22.49 -34.16 -24.05
C ALA A 205 -21.06 -33.62 -24.10
N ARG A 206 -20.15 -34.31 -24.82
CA ARG A 206 -18.75 -33.86 -25.01
C ARG A 206 -18.65 -32.52 -25.73
N SER A 207 -19.56 -32.23 -26.67
CA SER A 207 -19.57 -30.97 -27.42
C SER A 207 -19.86 -29.73 -26.57
N ARG A 208 -20.49 -29.90 -25.39
CA ARG A 208 -20.79 -28.81 -24.45
C ARG A 208 -19.59 -28.38 -23.61
N ILE A 209 -18.63 -29.29 -23.35
CA ILE A 209 -17.48 -29.06 -22.47
C ILE A 209 -16.65 -27.82 -22.90
N PRO A 210 -16.28 -27.62 -24.18
CA PRO A 210 -15.50 -26.46 -24.59
C PRO A 210 -16.18 -25.13 -24.27
N ALA A 211 -17.49 -25.03 -24.50
CA ALA A 211 -18.25 -23.80 -24.25
C ALA A 211 -18.31 -23.45 -22.75
N VAL A 212 -18.50 -24.45 -21.87
CA VAL A 212 -18.48 -24.24 -20.41
C VAL A 212 -17.08 -23.83 -19.94
N LYS A 213 -16.02 -24.48 -20.45
CA LYS A 213 -14.64 -24.12 -20.13
C LYS A 213 -14.28 -22.72 -20.60
N GLU A 214 -14.76 -22.30 -21.76
CA GLU A 214 -14.58 -20.93 -22.26
C GLU A 214 -15.24 -19.90 -21.32
N ARG A 215 -16.48 -20.16 -20.89
CA ARG A 215 -17.17 -19.31 -19.90
C ARG A 215 -16.41 -19.19 -18.58
N ILE A 216 -15.88 -20.30 -18.05
CA ILE A 216 -15.04 -20.29 -16.85
C ILE A 216 -13.76 -19.46 -17.08
N SER A 217 -13.11 -19.61 -18.23
CA SER A 217 -11.91 -18.85 -18.57
C SER A 217 -12.20 -17.34 -18.63
N ASN A 218 -13.33 -16.95 -19.23
CA ASN A 218 -13.75 -15.55 -19.32
C ASN A 218 -14.03 -14.96 -17.93
N LEU A 219 -14.73 -15.69 -17.06
CA LEU A 219 -14.97 -15.26 -15.67
C LEU A 219 -13.67 -15.11 -14.90
N ARG A 220 -12.72 -16.05 -15.02
CA ARG A 220 -11.40 -15.92 -14.38
C ARG A 220 -10.63 -14.70 -14.86
N SER A 221 -10.72 -14.38 -16.15
CA SER A 221 -10.13 -13.15 -16.67
C SER A 221 -10.81 -11.90 -16.12
N GLY A 222 -12.13 -11.94 -15.90
CA GLY A 222 -12.89 -10.89 -15.23
C GLY A 222 -12.40 -10.65 -13.80
N ILE A 223 -12.33 -11.72 -13.00
CA ILE A 223 -11.81 -11.69 -11.62
C ILE A 223 -10.40 -11.09 -11.57
N ASN A 224 -9.48 -11.54 -12.44
CA ASN A 224 -8.12 -10.98 -12.47
C ASN A 224 -8.11 -9.46 -12.73
N ASN A 225 -9.02 -8.95 -13.57
CA ASN A 225 -9.14 -7.51 -13.82
C ASN A 225 -9.70 -6.78 -12.59
N LEU A 226 -10.69 -7.36 -11.90
CA LEU A 226 -11.24 -6.81 -10.66
C LEU A 226 -10.18 -6.77 -9.54
N GLU A 227 -9.41 -7.85 -9.38
CA GLU A 227 -8.28 -7.91 -8.42
C GLU A 227 -7.21 -6.85 -8.75
N SER A 228 -6.87 -6.69 -10.03
CA SER A 228 -5.95 -5.62 -10.44
C SER A 228 -6.49 -4.23 -10.15
N ASN A 229 -7.81 -4.01 -10.23
CA ASN A 229 -8.41 -2.74 -9.83
C ASN A 229 -8.32 -2.51 -8.32
N ILE A 230 -8.51 -3.55 -7.50
CA ILE A 230 -8.30 -3.48 -6.05
C ILE A 230 -6.85 -3.09 -5.74
N ASP A 231 -5.88 -3.72 -6.41
CA ASP A 231 -4.46 -3.40 -6.21
C ASP A 231 -4.15 -1.93 -6.55
N ASN A 232 -4.72 -1.41 -7.65
CA ASN A 232 -4.56 0.00 -8.02
C ASN A 232 -5.17 0.96 -6.97
N LEU A 233 -6.35 0.63 -6.44
CA LEU A 233 -6.99 1.43 -5.38
C LEU A 233 -6.23 1.36 -4.06
N ASN A 234 -5.61 0.23 -3.72
CA ASN A 234 -4.73 0.14 -2.54
C ASN A 234 -3.50 1.05 -2.69
N VAL A 235 -2.91 1.15 -3.89
CA VAL A 235 -1.83 2.10 -4.15
C VAL A 235 -2.30 3.55 -3.98
N GLU A 236 -3.53 3.87 -4.37
CA GLU A 236 -4.12 5.20 -4.12
C GLU A 236 -4.25 5.48 -2.62
N ILE A 237 -4.71 4.51 -1.82
CA ILE A 237 -4.75 4.64 -0.35
C ILE A 237 -3.35 4.91 0.22
N ASP A 238 -2.34 4.15 -0.21
CA ASP A 238 -0.95 4.34 0.26
C ASP A 238 -0.43 5.75 -0.03
N ILE A 239 -0.78 6.34 -1.18
CA ILE A 239 -0.42 7.71 -1.53
C ILE A 239 -1.11 8.70 -0.58
N LEU A 240 -2.41 8.53 -0.34
CA LEU A 240 -3.18 9.41 0.54
C LEU A 240 -2.69 9.34 2.00
N ASP A 241 -2.36 8.14 2.50
CA ASP A 241 -1.77 7.96 3.83
C ASP A 241 -0.40 8.63 3.94
N GLY A 242 0.43 8.56 2.89
CA GLY A 242 1.70 9.28 2.81
C GLY A 242 1.55 10.80 2.90
N GLU A 243 0.48 11.37 2.31
CA GLU A 243 0.17 12.78 2.44
C GLU A 243 -0.30 13.15 3.86
N ILE A 244 -1.11 12.30 4.50
CA ILE A 244 -1.53 12.50 5.90
C ILE A 244 -0.30 12.55 6.80
N ASP A 245 0.65 11.63 6.64
CA ASP A 245 1.87 11.60 7.45
C ASP A 245 2.76 12.82 7.20
N ARG A 246 2.83 13.30 5.96
CA ARG A 246 3.48 14.57 5.65
C ARG A 246 2.84 15.73 6.41
N TYR A 247 1.51 15.83 6.44
CA TYR A 247 0.81 16.88 7.18
C TYR A 247 1.05 16.79 8.69
N ARG A 248 1.04 15.57 9.26
CA ARG A 248 1.39 15.35 10.67
C ARG A 248 2.82 15.77 10.99
N LEU A 249 3.78 15.52 10.09
CA LEU A 249 5.15 15.98 10.24
C LEU A 249 5.27 17.51 10.16
N LEU A 250 4.44 18.17 9.34
CA LEU A 250 4.36 19.62 9.28
C LEU A 250 3.75 20.24 10.56
N GLU A 251 2.98 19.48 11.35
CA GLU A 251 2.52 19.92 12.67
C GLU A 251 3.63 19.94 13.72
N LEU A 252 4.69 19.14 13.56
CA LEU A 252 5.87 19.23 14.41
C LEU A 252 6.69 20.45 13.98
N SER A 253 6.79 21.44 14.88
CA SER A 253 7.62 22.63 14.68
C SER A 253 8.77 22.64 15.69
N LYS A 254 9.98 22.96 15.21
CA LYS A 254 11.14 23.17 16.09
C LYS A 254 10.85 24.33 17.03
N GLN A 255 11.03 24.14 18.33
CA GLN A 255 10.62 25.10 19.36
C GLN A 255 11.26 26.49 19.21
N TRP A 256 12.52 26.53 18.77
CA TRP A 256 13.33 27.76 18.72
C TRP A 256 13.11 28.61 17.47
N THR A 257 12.57 28.04 16.40
CA THR A 257 12.36 28.76 15.13
C THR A 257 10.94 28.63 14.59
N GLY A 258 10.11 27.73 15.12
CA GLY A 258 8.78 27.45 14.59
C GLY A 258 8.78 26.74 13.22
N ILE A 259 9.95 26.48 12.64
CA ILE A 259 10.09 25.84 11.32
C ILE A 259 9.69 24.36 11.45
N PRO A 260 9.00 23.77 10.45
CA PRO A 260 8.67 22.35 10.46
C PRO A 260 9.89 21.45 10.68
N GLY A 261 9.75 20.46 11.57
CA GLY A 261 10.78 19.48 11.87
C GLY A 261 10.82 19.07 13.33
N THR A 262 11.76 18.15 13.63
CA THR A 262 12.02 17.66 14.99
C THR A 262 13.05 18.52 15.71
N ASP A 263 12.85 18.73 17.01
CA ASP A 263 13.81 19.42 17.85
C ASP A 263 15.13 18.65 17.94
N ILE A 264 16.25 19.39 17.95
CA ILE A 264 17.58 18.84 18.18
C ILE A 264 17.89 18.97 19.66
N ARG A 265 18.18 17.84 20.30
CA ARG A 265 18.53 17.75 21.73
C ARG A 265 19.98 18.19 21.97
N ARG A 266 20.18 19.49 22.24
CA ARG A 266 21.48 20.12 22.55
C ARG A 266 21.29 21.51 23.17
N PRO A 267 22.26 22.00 23.96
CA PRO A 267 22.18 23.33 24.58
C PRO A 267 22.28 24.44 23.54
N ALA A 268 21.76 25.60 23.89
CA ALA A 268 21.99 26.81 23.12
C ALA A 268 23.48 27.20 23.16
N LEU A 269 23.99 27.67 22.04
CA LEU A 269 25.35 28.18 21.88
C LEU A 269 25.28 29.65 21.48
N ALA A 270 25.76 30.53 22.36
CA ALA A 270 25.84 31.97 22.12
C ALA A 270 27.27 32.37 21.75
N VAL A 271 27.43 32.99 20.58
CA VAL A 271 28.72 33.47 20.08
C VAL A 271 28.71 34.99 20.01
N LYS A 272 29.62 35.64 20.75
CA LYS A 272 29.82 37.08 20.72
C LYS A 272 30.57 37.47 19.44
N ILE A 273 29.95 38.29 18.60
CA ILE A 273 30.42 38.62 17.26
C ILE A 273 30.70 40.12 17.13
N ASP A 274 31.80 40.46 16.46
CA ASP A 274 32.16 41.83 16.12
C ASP A 274 31.15 42.44 15.15
N ASN A 275 30.81 43.72 15.31
CA ASN A 275 29.92 44.41 14.38
C ASN A 275 30.47 45.73 13.85
N VAL A 276 31.77 46.01 14.02
CA VAL A 276 32.39 47.19 13.41
C VAL A 276 32.63 46.99 11.90
N SER A 277 32.76 48.08 11.14
CA SER A 277 32.87 48.03 9.67
C SER A 277 34.00 47.13 9.16
N ILE A 278 35.19 47.18 9.76
CA ILE A 278 36.34 46.34 9.36
C ILE A 278 36.17 44.85 9.70
N ALA A 279 35.19 44.51 10.54
CA ALA A 279 34.86 43.13 10.89
C ALA A 279 33.72 42.55 10.05
N ARG A 280 33.05 43.38 9.24
CA ARG A 280 32.04 42.93 8.28
C ARG A 280 32.68 42.53 6.95
N PRO A 281 32.13 41.54 6.24
CA PRO A 281 30.99 40.71 6.64
C PRO A 281 31.34 39.70 7.73
N GLN A 282 30.37 39.32 8.57
CA GLN A 282 30.52 38.25 9.56
C GLN A 282 30.10 36.91 8.97
N ALA A 283 30.66 35.82 9.47
CA ALA A 283 30.26 34.46 9.11
C ALA A 283 29.29 33.89 10.15
N GLY A 284 28.34 33.07 9.70
CA GLY A 284 27.45 32.30 10.57
C GLY A 284 26.17 33.02 11.05
N ILE A 285 26.06 34.33 10.84
CA ILE A 285 24.98 35.14 11.41
C ILE A 285 23.60 34.88 10.78
N ASN A 286 23.54 34.42 9.52
CA ASN A 286 22.28 34.07 8.87
C ASN A 286 21.76 32.69 9.33
N GLN A 287 22.64 31.82 9.80
CA GLN A 287 22.28 30.50 10.32
C GLN A 287 21.79 30.57 11.76
N ALA A 288 22.11 31.62 12.52
CA ALA A 288 21.69 31.74 13.92
C ALA A 288 20.16 31.79 14.05
N ASP A 289 19.61 31.08 15.04
CA ASP A 289 18.18 31.11 15.33
C ASP A 289 17.76 32.48 15.87
N VAL A 290 18.61 33.05 16.74
CA VAL A 290 18.40 34.38 17.31
C VAL A 290 19.70 35.18 17.27
N VAL A 291 19.63 36.45 16.89
CA VAL A 291 20.76 37.39 16.96
C VAL A 291 20.38 38.60 17.80
N TYR A 292 21.05 38.81 18.93
CA TYR A 292 20.92 40.05 19.69
C TYR A 292 21.94 41.07 19.22
N GLU A 293 21.50 42.32 19.03
CA GLU A 293 22.36 43.48 18.79
C GLU A 293 22.29 44.41 20.01
N GLU A 294 23.43 44.61 20.67
CA GLU A 294 23.55 45.49 21.83
C GLU A 294 24.57 46.60 21.60
N LEU A 295 24.33 47.74 22.25
CA LEU A 295 25.25 48.88 22.27
C LEU A 295 26.52 48.52 23.05
N VAL A 296 27.66 48.95 22.53
CA VAL A 296 28.96 48.88 23.20
C VAL A 296 29.64 50.26 23.21
N GLU A 297 30.93 50.33 23.53
CA GLU A 297 31.63 51.61 23.67
C GLU A 297 31.53 52.48 22.41
N ALA A 298 31.48 53.80 22.61
CA ALA A 298 31.51 54.80 21.54
C ALA A 298 30.42 54.62 20.47
N GLY A 299 29.19 54.25 20.87
CA GLY A 299 28.03 54.21 19.96
C GLY A 299 28.06 53.08 18.93
N LEU A 300 29.01 52.15 19.05
CA LEU A 300 29.11 50.95 18.21
C LEU A 300 28.21 49.85 18.77
N THR A 301 27.97 48.79 18.00
CA THR A 301 27.24 47.61 18.47
C THR A 301 28.10 46.34 18.41
N ARG A 302 27.65 45.30 19.13
CA ARG A 302 28.11 43.92 18.93
C ARG A 302 26.91 43.00 18.79
N LEU A 303 27.12 41.90 18.08
CA LEU A 303 26.11 40.86 17.90
C LEU A 303 26.36 39.72 18.89
N ILE A 304 25.29 39.04 19.29
CA ILE A 304 25.33 37.75 19.99
C ILE A 304 24.47 36.80 19.17
N ALA A 305 25.12 35.94 18.39
CA ALA A 305 24.44 34.94 17.58
C ALA A 305 24.21 33.67 18.41
N ILE A 306 22.96 33.27 18.56
CA ILE A 306 22.54 32.11 19.34
C ILE A 306 22.07 31.01 18.38
N PHE A 307 22.64 29.83 18.56
CA PHE A 307 22.35 28.63 17.77
C PHE A 307 21.79 27.55 18.69
N GLN A 308 20.77 26.84 18.21
CA GLN A 308 20.12 25.70 18.85
C GLN A 308 19.61 24.72 17.78
N THR A 309 18.93 25.19 16.73
CA THR A 309 18.31 24.33 15.70
C THR A 309 19.15 24.12 14.45
N THR A 310 20.18 24.93 14.26
CA THR A 310 21.02 25.00 13.07
C THR A 310 22.50 24.94 13.41
N ASP A 311 23.32 24.56 12.44
CA ASP A 311 24.77 24.53 12.54
C ASP A 311 25.41 25.56 11.62
N SER A 312 26.60 26.02 11.98
CA SER A 312 27.43 26.85 11.11
C SER A 312 28.90 26.43 11.15
N ARG A 313 29.46 26.19 9.96
CA ARG A 313 30.84 25.78 9.76
C ARG A 313 31.85 26.85 10.16
N VAL A 314 31.47 28.13 10.05
CA VAL A 314 32.33 29.26 10.39
C VAL A 314 31.49 30.35 11.04
N VAL A 315 31.87 30.75 12.25
CA VAL A 315 31.21 31.81 13.04
C VAL A 315 32.26 32.82 13.49
N GLY A 316 31.99 34.11 13.25
CA GLY A 316 32.84 35.21 13.70
C GLY A 316 32.84 36.43 12.78
N PRO A 317 33.72 37.43 12.99
CA PRO A 317 34.81 37.41 13.96
C PRO A 317 34.32 37.41 15.41
N VAL A 318 34.83 36.49 16.22
CA VAL A 318 34.48 36.39 17.65
C VAL A 318 35.08 37.56 18.42
N ARG A 319 34.31 38.15 19.33
CA ARG A 319 34.68 39.36 20.06
C ARG A 319 34.47 39.30 21.56
N SER A 320 34.93 40.37 22.22
CA SER A 320 34.96 40.46 23.66
C SER A 320 33.58 40.53 24.29
N ALA A 321 33.43 39.79 25.38
CA ALA A 321 32.24 39.82 26.22
C ALA A 321 32.08 41.17 26.95
N ARG A 322 30.86 41.45 27.39
CA ARG A 322 30.45 42.58 28.22
C ARG A 322 29.70 42.08 29.45
N THR A 323 29.62 42.94 30.47
CA THR A 323 28.92 42.61 31.72
C THR A 323 27.41 42.43 31.52
N SER A 324 26.87 42.96 30.42
CA SER A 324 25.49 42.70 29.98
C SER A 324 25.25 41.31 29.39
N ASP A 325 26.30 40.60 28.94
CA ASP A 325 26.12 39.31 28.27
C ASP A 325 25.58 38.24 29.22
N PRO A 326 26.14 38.01 30.43
CA PRO A 326 25.58 37.02 31.35
C PRO A 326 24.12 37.23 31.73
N PRO A 327 23.67 38.41 32.20
CA PRO A 327 22.26 38.59 32.53
C PRO A 327 21.34 38.44 31.32
N LEU A 328 21.78 38.72 30.10
CA LEU A 328 21.02 38.39 28.90
C LEU A 328 20.95 36.87 28.67
N LEU A 329 22.10 36.19 28.74
CA LEU A 329 22.25 34.81 28.28
C LEU A 329 21.77 33.74 29.27
N THR A 330 21.71 34.03 30.57
CA THR A 330 21.19 33.07 31.56
C THR A 330 19.73 32.65 31.29
N GLY A 331 18.98 33.43 30.50
CA GLY A 331 17.60 33.10 30.11
C GLY A 331 17.47 31.94 29.12
N PHE A 332 18.59 31.47 28.55
CA PHE A 332 18.62 30.40 27.55
C PHE A 332 19.18 29.09 28.13
N ASP A 333 18.86 28.81 29.40
CA ASP A 333 19.28 27.61 30.13
C ASP A 333 20.81 27.41 30.12
N SER A 334 21.51 28.40 30.67
CA SER A 334 22.97 28.37 30.86
C SER A 334 23.72 27.98 29.58
N PRO A 335 23.58 28.76 28.49
CA PRO A 335 24.12 28.39 27.18
C PRO A 335 25.65 28.28 27.21
N LEU A 336 26.20 27.59 26.20
CA LEU A 336 27.62 27.67 25.89
C LEU A 336 27.92 29.10 25.43
N PHE A 337 28.85 29.80 26.08
CA PHE A 337 29.18 31.18 25.74
C PHE A 337 30.58 31.31 25.15
N ALA A 338 30.64 31.67 23.88
CA ALA A 338 31.87 31.84 23.09
C ALA A 338 32.20 33.32 22.89
N TYR A 339 33.37 33.74 23.36
CA TYR A 339 33.87 35.11 23.27
C TYR A 339 35.39 35.14 23.17
N SER A 340 35.97 36.24 22.70
CA SER A 340 37.42 36.34 22.42
C SER A 340 38.29 36.74 23.62
N GLY A 341 37.70 36.85 24.81
CA GLY A 341 38.30 37.45 26.02
C GLY A 341 37.63 38.76 26.43
N ALA A 342 37.82 39.20 27.68
CA ALA A 342 37.22 40.44 28.21
C ALA A 342 38.17 41.15 29.19
N ASN A 343 37.81 42.35 29.68
CA ASN A 343 38.57 43.00 30.75
C ASN A 343 38.46 42.18 32.06
N ARG A 344 39.28 42.51 33.08
CA ARG A 344 39.31 41.71 34.33
C ARG A 344 37.94 41.61 35.00
N GLY A 345 37.25 42.73 35.20
CA GLY A 345 35.94 42.75 35.86
C GLY A 345 34.88 41.98 35.09
N THR A 346 34.85 42.10 33.75
CA THR A 346 33.91 41.33 32.92
C THR A 346 34.22 39.84 32.95
N ARG A 347 35.50 39.42 32.98
CA ARG A 347 35.86 38.01 33.14
C ARG A 347 35.39 37.45 34.49
N GLU A 348 35.47 38.24 35.56
CA GLU A 348 34.94 37.85 36.87
C GLU A 348 33.42 37.66 36.78
N VAL A 349 32.69 38.60 36.16
CA VAL A 349 31.23 38.47 35.98
C VAL A 349 30.82 37.26 35.14
N VAL A 350 31.55 36.94 34.05
CA VAL A 350 31.29 35.72 33.25
C VAL A 350 31.57 34.46 34.06
N ARG A 351 32.70 34.40 34.77
CA ARG A 351 33.08 33.24 35.58
C ARG A 351 32.12 33.00 36.75
N ASP A 352 31.59 34.06 37.34
CA ASP A 352 30.68 33.99 38.48
C ASP A 352 29.20 33.82 38.05
N SER A 353 28.94 33.70 36.74
CA SER A 353 27.62 33.41 36.17
C SER A 353 27.40 31.91 35.93
N ASP A 354 26.15 31.52 35.65
CA ASP A 354 25.79 30.13 35.32
C ASP A 354 26.13 29.73 33.87
N LEU A 355 26.74 30.62 33.09
CA LEU A 355 27.11 30.33 31.70
C LEU A 355 28.22 29.28 31.62
N THR A 356 28.15 28.41 30.62
CA THR A 356 29.26 27.49 30.31
C THR A 356 30.29 28.23 29.45
N ASP A 357 31.42 28.61 30.04
CA ASP A 357 32.50 29.31 29.32
C ASP A 357 33.18 28.38 28.30
N VAL A 358 32.96 28.67 27.01
CA VAL A 358 33.66 28.05 25.87
C VAL A 358 34.42 29.10 25.07
N GLY A 359 34.76 30.22 25.71
CA GLY A 359 35.51 31.32 25.13
C GLY A 359 36.91 30.92 24.68
N TYR A 360 37.57 31.80 23.93
CA TYR A 360 38.88 31.54 23.35
C TYR A 360 39.90 31.07 24.39
N ASP A 361 39.94 31.65 25.58
CA ASP A 361 40.91 31.28 26.62
C ASP A 361 40.61 29.91 27.27
N ALA A 362 39.34 29.51 27.33
CA ALA A 362 38.89 28.22 27.86
C ALA A 362 39.05 27.08 26.83
N SER A 363 38.78 27.37 25.55
CA SER A 363 38.66 26.37 24.49
C SER A 363 39.52 26.70 23.25
N ARG A 364 40.79 27.07 23.44
CA ARG A 364 41.69 27.59 22.37
C ARG A 364 41.69 26.77 21.08
N GLU A 365 41.64 25.44 21.18
CA GLU A 365 41.69 24.51 20.04
C GLU A 365 40.43 24.56 19.15
N SER A 366 39.32 25.08 19.68
CA SER A 366 38.07 25.28 18.93
C SER A 366 38.10 26.52 18.05
N TYR A 367 39.13 27.36 18.17
CA TYR A 367 39.24 28.63 17.45
C TYR A 367 40.44 28.65 16.51
N TRP A 368 40.35 29.48 15.48
CA TRP A 368 41.47 29.79 14.60
C TRP A 368 41.50 31.27 14.23
N ARG A 369 42.67 31.74 13.79
CA ARG A 369 42.82 33.09 13.23
C ARG A 369 42.88 33.05 11.72
N SER A 370 41.97 33.77 11.07
CA SER A 370 42.03 33.98 9.63
C SER A 370 43.25 34.83 9.25
N THR A 371 43.95 34.44 8.19
CA THR A 371 45.06 35.20 7.60
C THR A 371 44.57 36.33 6.68
N SER A 372 43.30 36.33 6.26
CA SER A 372 42.73 37.36 5.38
C SER A 372 42.35 38.65 6.12
N ARG A 373 42.37 38.65 7.46
CA ARG A 373 42.01 39.79 8.30
C ARG A 373 43.07 40.06 9.35
N ARG A 374 43.23 41.33 9.72
CA ARG A 374 44.13 41.72 10.81
C ARG A 374 43.47 41.49 12.17
N ALA A 375 44.29 41.12 13.16
CA ALA A 375 43.86 41.16 14.55
C ALA A 375 43.42 42.60 14.92
N PRO A 376 42.35 42.76 15.71
CA PRO A 376 41.63 41.72 16.45
C PRO A 376 40.35 41.23 15.74
N HIS A 377 40.16 41.50 14.45
CA HIS A 377 38.94 41.17 13.67
C HIS A 377 39.05 39.86 12.89
N ASN A 378 39.88 38.93 13.36
CA ASN A 378 40.26 37.74 12.60
C ASN A 378 40.10 36.41 13.36
N LEU A 379 39.48 36.40 14.54
CA LEU A 379 39.26 35.17 15.31
C LEU A 379 37.94 34.52 14.92
N PHE A 380 37.93 33.23 14.59
CA PHE A 380 36.76 32.47 14.16
C PHE A 380 36.66 31.14 14.90
N THR A 381 35.46 30.57 14.91
CA THR A 381 35.11 29.25 15.47
C THR A 381 34.05 28.57 14.59
N SER A 382 33.53 27.42 15.00
CA SER A 382 32.39 26.73 14.37
C SER A 382 31.46 26.20 15.46
N THR A 383 30.16 26.05 15.17
CA THR A 383 29.20 25.54 16.16
C THR A 383 29.55 24.12 16.60
N GLU A 384 29.88 23.24 15.64
CA GLU A 384 30.26 21.84 15.88
C GLU A 384 31.42 21.70 16.88
N ARG A 385 32.53 22.42 16.66
CA ARG A 385 33.71 22.39 17.56
C ARG A 385 33.42 22.80 19.00
N LEU A 386 32.42 23.65 19.22
CA LEU A 386 32.05 24.10 20.56
C LEU A 386 31.07 23.13 21.21
N TRP A 387 30.07 22.65 20.48
CA TRP A 387 29.15 21.62 20.98
C TRP A 387 29.83 20.29 21.26
N SER A 388 30.83 19.88 20.46
CA SER A 388 31.55 18.62 20.65
C SER A 388 32.33 18.55 21.97
N GLN A 389 32.56 19.69 22.64
CA GLN A 389 33.18 19.74 23.97
C GLN A 389 32.19 19.40 25.10
N HIS A 390 30.88 19.43 24.80
CA HIS A 390 29.81 19.19 25.77
C HIS A 390 28.78 18.15 25.28
N PRO A 391 29.21 16.94 24.86
CA PRO A 391 28.32 15.94 24.27
C PRO A 391 27.25 15.40 25.24
N ASN A 392 27.45 15.58 26.54
CA ASN A 392 26.53 15.12 27.58
C ASN A 392 25.38 16.11 27.87
N ARG A 393 25.38 17.30 27.26
CA ARG A 393 24.25 18.24 27.36
C ARG A 393 23.28 17.95 26.23
N ASP A 394 22.19 17.25 26.54
CA ASP A 394 21.19 16.78 25.58
C ASP A 394 19.79 17.37 25.84
N GLU A 395 19.71 18.48 26.57
CA GLU A 395 18.46 19.15 26.86
C GLU A 395 18.11 20.18 25.78
N ILE A 396 16.81 20.37 25.52
CA ILE A 396 16.32 21.44 24.64
C ILE A 396 16.02 22.65 25.53
N PRO A 397 16.77 23.75 25.42
CA PRO A 397 16.52 24.93 26.24
C PRO A 397 15.18 25.56 25.88
N LYS A 398 14.55 26.28 26.82
CA LYS A 398 13.28 26.97 26.57
C LYS A 398 13.45 27.97 25.41
N PRO A 399 12.56 27.99 24.40
CA PRO A 399 12.67 28.93 23.29
C PRO A 399 12.40 30.37 23.75
N PRO A 400 13.06 31.37 23.17
CA PRO A 400 12.88 32.76 23.54
C PRO A 400 11.62 33.41 22.96
N PHE A 401 11.08 32.84 21.89
CA PHE A 401 9.90 33.34 21.21
C PHE A 401 8.90 32.22 20.98
N THR A 402 7.65 32.61 20.76
CA THR A 402 6.61 31.70 20.30
C THR A 402 6.31 31.99 18.84
N PHE A 403 5.96 30.96 18.09
CA PHE A 403 5.76 31.06 16.65
C PHE A 403 4.32 30.75 16.27
N ARG A 404 3.87 31.34 15.16
CA ARG A 404 2.62 31.02 14.51
C ARG A 404 2.76 29.66 13.83
N THR A 405 1.66 28.92 13.76
CA THR A 405 1.54 27.90 12.71
C THR A 405 1.36 28.60 11.37
N GLU A 406 1.69 27.93 10.27
CA GLU A 406 1.72 28.53 8.92
C GLU A 406 0.43 29.29 8.56
N ASN A 407 -0.73 28.77 9.00
CA ASN A 407 -2.04 29.36 8.72
C ASN A 407 -2.62 30.22 9.85
N ALA A 408 -1.93 30.36 10.99
CA ALA A 408 -2.43 31.17 12.09
C ALA A 408 -2.36 32.67 11.72
N PRO A 409 -3.44 33.45 11.97
CA PRO A 409 -3.42 34.88 11.70
C PRO A 409 -2.38 35.59 12.57
N LEU A 410 -1.92 36.76 12.09
CA LEU A 410 -1.15 37.69 12.91
C LEU A 410 -1.99 38.20 14.09
N HIS A 411 -1.32 38.79 15.08
CA HIS A 411 -2.00 39.46 16.18
C HIS A 411 -2.97 40.54 15.66
N ALA A 412 -4.10 40.74 16.33
CA ALA A 412 -5.16 41.66 15.88
C ALA A 412 -4.69 43.12 15.74
N ASN A 413 -3.65 43.52 16.47
CA ASN A 413 -3.00 44.84 16.42
C ASN A 413 -1.90 44.96 15.34
N ALA A 414 -1.76 43.99 14.43
CA ALA A 414 -0.77 44.04 13.37
C ALA A 414 -1.07 45.16 12.35
N LYS A 415 -0.06 46.00 12.07
CA LYS A 415 -0.12 47.10 11.11
C LYS A 415 0.88 46.83 9.98
N LYS A 416 0.53 47.10 8.73
CA LYS A 416 1.50 46.96 7.63
C LYS A 416 2.72 47.85 7.88
N ALA A 417 3.91 47.30 7.66
CA ALA A 417 5.17 48.01 7.77
C ALA A 417 6.09 47.62 6.61
N THR A 418 6.80 48.60 6.07
CA THR A 418 7.78 48.44 5.00
C THR A 418 9.22 48.47 5.52
N GLY A 419 9.45 48.93 6.76
CA GLY A 419 10.77 48.88 7.36
C GLY A 419 10.88 49.54 8.73
N VAL A 420 12.06 49.42 9.33
CA VAL A 420 12.43 50.05 10.60
C VAL A 420 13.87 50.52 10.59
N PHE A 421 14.09 51.74 11.04
CA PHE A 421 15.39 52.36 11.25
C PHE A 421 15.67 52.46 12.75
N VAL A 422 16.90 52.11 13.17
CA VAL A 422 17.38 52.16 14.55
C VAL A 422 18.74 52.85 14.60
N ASP A 423 18.82 53.89 15.42
CA ASP A 423 20.05 54.66 15.66
C ASP A 423 20.70 54.24 16.99
N PHE A 424 21.90 53.66 16.92
CA PHE A 424 22.75 53.37 18.07
C PHE A 424 23.84 54.43 18.30
N GLY A 425 23.88 55.49 17.49
CA GLY A 425 24.82 56.61 17.54
C GLY A 425 25.87 56.53 16.44
N HIS A 426 26.76 55.53 16.48
CA HIS A 426 27.76 55.28 15.42
C HIS A 426 27.44 54.04 14.57
N ALA A 427 26.32 53.37 14.87
CA ALA A 427 25.75 52.29 14.10
C ALA A 427 24.27 52.62 13.79
N GLU A 428 23.99 52.93 12.54
CA GLU A 428 22.68 53.17 11.98
C GLU A 428 22.22 51.91 11.24
N ILE A 429 21.14 51.31 11.72
CA ILE A 429 20.63 50.04 11.20
C ILE A 429 19.26 50.28 10.57
N ASP A 430 19.13 49.97 9.28
CA ASP A 430 17.85 49.98 8.59
C ASP A 430 17.47 48.55 8.22
N TYR A 431 16.19 48.23 8.34
CA TYR A 431 15.62 46.99 7.85
C TYR A 431 14.48 47.31 6.87
N ALA A 432 14.46 46.66 5.72
CA ALA A 432 13.42 46.81 4.71
C ALA A 432 12.77 45.47 4.38
N TRP A 433 11.44 45.41 4.34
CA TRP A 433 10.72 44.20 3.96
C TRP A 433 10.89 43.90 2.47
N ASN A 434 11.29 42.67 2.13
CA ASN A 434 11.46 42.24 0.73
C ASN A 434 10.37 41.27 0.22
N GLY A 435 9.35 40.99 1.05
CA GLY A 435 8.31 39.99 0.75
C GLY A 435 8.48 38.66 1.48
N THR A 436 9.67 38.36 1.98
CA THR A 436 9.98 37.09 2.69
C THR A 436 10.76 37.28 4.00
N GLY A 437 11.57 38.35 4.08
CA GLY A 437 12.37 38.71 5.24
C GLY A 437 12.69 40.21 5.26
N TRP A 438 13.42 40.64 6.29
CA TRP A 438 13.75 42.03 6.52
C TRP A 438 15.22 42.31 6.22
N GLU A 439 15.52 42.81 5.03
CA GLU A 439 16.89 43.09 4.59
C GLU A 439 17.56 44.16 5.42
N ARG A 440 18.71 43.82 6.02
CA ARG A 440 19.46 44.67 6.93
C ARG A 440 20.50 45.52 6.22
N THR A 441 20.52 46.82 6.47
CA THR A 441 21.53 47.77 6.01
C THR A 441 22.23 48.36 7.23
N HIS A 442 23.56 48.47 7.18
CA HIS A 442 24.38 48.96 8.31
C HIS A 442 25.22 50.15 7.84
N ASN A 443 24.94 51.35 8.37
CA ASN A 443 25.60 52.61 8.00
C ASN A 443 25.52 52.87 6.49
N GLY A 444 24.33 52.70 5.91
CA GLY A 444 24.08 52.88 4.47
C GLY A 444 24.54 51.75 3.56
N GLU A 445 25.34 50.80 4.06
CA GLU A 445 25.86 49.69 3.27
C GLU A 445 25.00 48.43 3.42
N PRO A 446 24.65 47.75 2.31
CA PRO A 446 24.01 46.45 2.37
C PRO A 446 24.83 45.44 3.22
N HIS A 447 24.27 45.02 4.35
CA HIS A 447 24.83 43.94 5.16
C HIS A 447 24.64 42.57 4.49
N GLY A 448 25.74 41.93 4.13
CA GLY A 448 25.82 40.50 3.80
C GLY A 448 26.68 39.73 4.80
N ASP A 449 26.54 38.40 4.80
CA ASP A 449 27.41 37.50 5.57
C ASP A 449 28.69 37.11 4.79
N GLY A 450 29.52 36.28 5.42
CA GLY A 450 30.81 35.84 4.88
C GLY A 450 30.71 35.01 3.59
N ASP A 451 29.53 34.46 3.29
CA ASP A 451 29.24 33.69 2.09
C ASP A 451 28.61 34.58 0.99
N GLY A 452 28.46 35.88 1.25
CA GLY A 452 27.87 36.85 0.33
C GLY A 452 26.34 36.89 0.34
N VAL A 453 25.69 36.22 1.30
CA VAL A 453 24.24 36.18 1.42
C VAL A 453 23.74 37.42 2.13
N ARG A 454 22.73 38.09 1.56
CA ARG A 454 22.05 39.25 2.15
C ARG A 454 21.51 38.87 3.54
N VAL A 455 21.82 39.66 4.56
CA VAL A 455 21.22 39.48 5.89
C VAL A 455 19.76 39.93 5.82
N ALA A 456 18.83 38.99 5.96
CA ALA A 456 17.40 39.24 5.86
C ALA A 456 16.60 38.35 6.84
N PRO A 457 16.64 38.62 8.16
CA PRO A 457 15.90 37.81 9.11
C PRO A 457 14.41 37.78 8.85
N THR A 458 13.76 36.67 9.21
CA THR A 458 12.30 36.53 9.11
C THR A 458 11.59 37.49 10.05
N ASN A 459 12.12 37.67 11.26
CA ASN A 459 11.53 38.51 12.30
C ASN A 459 12.54 39.51 12.86
N ILE A 460 12.07 40.70 13.22
CA ILE A 460 12.84 41.67 14.00
C ILE A 460 12.06 42.04 15.26
N VAL A 461 12.76 42.09 16.38
CA VAL A 461 12.24 42.56 17.67
C VAL A 461 13.06 43.77 18.09
N ILE A 462 12.45 44.95 18.12
CA ILE A 462 13.05 46.14 18.71
C ILE A 462 12.62 46.18 20.16
N GLN A 463 13.51 45.74 21.05
CA GLN A 463 13.27 45.72 22.48
C GLN A 463 13.81 47.01 23.10
N PHE A 464 12.91 47.90 23.52
CA PHE A 464 13.31 49.16 24.12
C PHE A 464 13.74 48.95 25.57
N ILE A 465 15.02 49.20 25.84
CA ILE A 465 15.64 49.03 27.15
C ILE A 465 16.34 50.31 27.61
N SER A 466 16.74 50.33 28.88
CA SER A 466 17.65 51.34 29.41
C SER A 466 19.09 50.85 29.39
N TYR A 467 20.03 51.79 29.29
CA TYR A 467 21.46 51.49 29.38
C TYR A 467 22.07 52.17 30.60
N GLY A 468 22.64 51.37 31.49
CA GLY A 468 23.46 51.81 32.62
C GLY A 468 24.93 51.96 32.24
N LYS A 469 25.78 52.08 33.26
CA LYS A 469 27.25 52.00 33.13
C LYS A 469 27.73 50.69 33.72
N SER A 470 28.61 49.99 33.02
CA SER A 470 29.21 48.77 33.54
C SER A 470 30.06 49.06 34.79
N LEU A 471 29.95 48.18 35.79
CA LEU A 471 30.80 48.22 36.99
C LEU A 471 32.26 47.84 36.67
N ALA A 472 32.49 47.10 35.59
CA ALA A 472 33.83 46.68 35.17
C ALA A 472 34.57 47.75 34.36
N ASP A 473 33.84 48.57 33.60
CA ASP A 473 34.36 49.74 32.86
C ASP A 473 33.25 50.78 32.66
N SER A 474 33.36 51.94 33.30
CA SER A 474 32.32 52.98 33.29
C SER A 474 32.08 53.62 31.91
N ARG A 475 32.93 53.34 30.91
CA ARG A 475 32.76 53.74 29.51
C ARG A 475 31.94 52.73 28.71
N SER A 476 31.81 51.50 29.20
CA SER A 476 31.01 50.46 28.57
C SER A 476 29.55 50.63 28.98
N PRO A 477 28.63 50.79 28.01
CA PRO A 477 27.20 50.81 28.31
C PRO A 477 26.75 49.41 28.80
N GLU A 478 25.85 49.39 29.76
CA GLU A 478 25.30 48.16 30.35
C GLU A 478 23.84 48.01 29.92
N ALA A 479 23.52 47.03 29.07
CA ALA A 479 22.15 46.75 28.68
C ALA A 479 21.36 46.20 29.88
N VAL A 480 20.28 46.89 30.28
CA VAL A 480 19.39 46.42 31.37
C VAL A 480 18.29 45.56 30.76
N THR A 481 18.49 44.25 30.77
CA THR A 481 17.60 43.27 30.12
C THR A 481 16.55 42.64 31.04
N LYS A 482 16.58 42.96 32.34
CA LYS A 482 15.60 42.54 33.34
C LYS A 482 14.63 43.69 33.62
N GLY A 483 13.35 43.38 33.77
CA GLY A 483 12.30 44.37 33.98
C GLY A 483 11.25 44.31 32.87
N SER A 484 10.68 45.45 32.52
CA SER A 484 9.68 45.55 31.46
C SER A 484 9.86 46.82 30.64
N GLY A 485 9.30 46.84 29.44
CA GLY A 485 9.35 47.98 28.54
C GLY A 485 8.54 47.76 27.26
N LYS A 486 8.61 48.73 26.35
CA LYS A 486 7.94 48.62 25.05
C LYS A 486 8.73 47.70 24.11
N VAL A 487 8.01 47.01 23.24
CA VAL A 487 8.60 46.22 22.16
C VAL A 487 7.88 46.50 20.84
N TRP A 488 8.64 46.54 19.75
CA TRP A 488 8.09 46.49 18.39
C TRP A 488 8.53 45.21 17.72
N VAL A 489 7.56 44.44 17.21
CA VAL A 489 7.80 43.18 16.53
C VAL A 489 7.45 43.33 15.06
N PHE A 490 8.44 43.14 14.20
CA PHE A 490 8.29 43.14 12.75
C PHE A 490 8.30 41.70 12.25
N THR A 491 7.20 41.25 11.69
CA THR A 491 6.97 39.86 11.28
C THR A 491 5.98 39.84 10.12
N ASP A 492 6.24 39.02 9.09
CA ASP A 492 5.36 38.89 7.92
C ASP A 492 4.97 40.22 7.23
N GLY A 493 5.91 41.18 7.13
CA GLY A 493 5.64 42.52 6.58
C GLY A 493 4.72 43.41 7.44
N HIS A 494 4.56 43.10 8.72
CA HIS A 494 3.74 43.87 9.66
C HIS A 494 4.52 44.22 10.93
N LEU A 495 4.17 45.35 11.53
CA LEU A 495 4.53 45.77 12.88
C LEU A 495 3.43 45.37 13.86
N ILE A 496 3.81 44.81 15.01
CA ILE A 496 2.98 44.63 16.19
C ILE A 496 3.66 45.39 17.33
N GLU A 497 2.97 46.39 17.88
CA GLU A 497 3.44 47.14 19.04
C GLU A 497 2.95 46.47 20.32
N GLY A 498 3.83 46.31 21.31
CA GLY A 498 3.48 45.64 22.55
C GLY A 498 4.43 45.97 23.70
N GLU A 499 4.46 45.08 24.69
CA GLU A 499 5.30 45.16 25.86
C GLU A 499 6.13 43.88 26.03
N TRP A 500 7.37 44.04 26.46
CA TRP A 500 8.20 42.95 26.93
C TRP A 500 8.25 42.95 28.45
N GLU A 501 8.28 41.76 29.05
CA GLU A 501 8.48 41.57 30.48
C GLU A 501 9.47 40.43 30.70
N ARG A 502 10.44 40.64 31.59
CA ARG A 502 11.39 39.62 32.03
C ARG A 502 11.53 39.68 33.55
N LYS A 503 10.86 38.75 34.23
CA LYS A 503 10.79 38.67 35.69
C LYS A 503 12.06 38.12 36.32
N LYS A 504 12.64 37.08 35.70
CA LYS A 504 13.81 36.38 36.19
C LYS A 504 14.89 36.32 35.12
N ASP A 505 16.15 36.36 35.56
CA ASP A 505 17.29 36.25 34.66
C ASP A 505 17.41 34.84 34.05
N SER A 506 16.84 33.83 34.71
CA SER A 506 16.76 32.44 34.23
C SER A 506 15.67 32.19 33.18
N GLU A 507 14.91 33.20 32.78
CA GLU A 507 13.83 33.09 31.81
C GLU A 507 14.05 34.10 30.67
N PRO A 508 13.66 33.76 29.42
CA PRO A 508 13.68 34.74 28.32
C PRO A 508 12.61 35.82 28.55
N ALA A 509 12.72 36.94 27.84
CA ALA A 509 11.70 37.98 27.87
C ALA A 509 10.41 37.50 27.18
N GLU A 510 9.28 37.67 27.83
CA GLU A 510 7.96 37.44 27.24
C GLU A 510 7.52 38.69 26.49
N ILE A 511 7.01 38.53 25.27
CA ILE A 511 6.50 39.63 24.44
C ILE A 511 5.00 39.50 24.25
N THR A 512 4.26 40.55 24.60
CA THR A 512 2.79 40.55 24.55
C THR A 512 2.25 41.82 23.90
N SER A 513 1.09 41.73 23.27
CA SER A 513 0.27 42.86 22.86
C SER A 513 -1.11 42.65 23.45
N ASP A 514 -1.65 43.67 24.11
CA ASP A 514 -2.98 43.63 24.72
C ASP A 514 -3.19 42.42 25.67
N GLY A 515 -2.12 42.04 26.39
CA GLY A 515 -2.11 40.90 27.31
C GLY A 515 -2.03 39.52 26.63
N THR A 516 -1.93 39.45 25.31
CA THR A 516 -1.78 38.19 24.57
C THR A 516 -0.36 38.02 24.01
N PRO A 517 0.21 36.80 23.97
CA PRO A 517 1.53 36.57 23.41
C PRO A 517 1.64 36.95 21.94
N ILE A 518 2.69 37.70 21.57
CA ILE A 518 3.01 37.97 20.17
C ILE A 518 3.70 36.73 19.60
N ARG A 519 3.04 36.06 18.65
CA ARG A 519 3.59 34.91 17.92
C ARG A 519 4.24 35.36 16.62
N LEU A 520 5.50 34.96 16.41
CA LEU A 520 6.32 35.31 15.25
C LEU A 520 6.04 34.38 14.07
N THR A 521 6.35 34.83 12.85
CA THR A 521 6.46 33.94 11.69
C THR A 521 7.59 32.92 11.92
N PRO A 522 7.39 31.62 11.63
CA PRO A 522 8.46 30.62 11.65
C PRO A 522 9.73 31.08 10.92
N GLY A 523 10.85 31.16 11.62
CA GLY A 523 12.12 31.63 11.08
C GLY A 523 13.07 32.19 12.15
N ASN A 524 14.20 32.72 11.69
CA ASN A 524 15.18 33.35 12.57
C ASN A 524 14.70 34.74 13.04
N THR A 525 15.17 35.15 14.21
CA THR A 525 14.75 36.41 14.85
C THR A 525 15.94 37.28 15.23
N TRP A 526 15.93 38.54 14.80
CA TRP A 526 16.94 39.52 15.21
C TRP A 526 16.35 40.45 16.27
N VAL A 527 17.08 40.65 17.36
CA VAL A 527 16.64 41.49 18.48
C VAL A 527 17.57 42.69 18.61
N ALA A 528 17.06 43.88 18.35
CA ALA A 528 17.77 45.13 18.59
C ALA A 528 17.45 45.64 19.99
N LEU A 529 18.45 45.66 20.88
CA LEU A 529 18.33 46.25 22.22
C LEU A 529 18.48 47.77 22.13
N ALA A 530 17.42 48.45 21.70
CA ALA A 530 17.43 49.88 21.42
C ALA A 530 17.13 50.73 22.66
N LYS A 531 17.57 52.00 22.66
CA LYS A 531 17.11 52.99 23.63
C LYS A 531 15.73 53.51 23.22
N THR A 532 14.91 53.87 24.19
CA THR A 532 13.62 54.52 23.91
C THR A 532 13.84 55.80 23.08
N GLY A 533 13.10 55.93 21.98
CA GLY A 533 13.16 57.10 21.10
C GLY A 533 14.25 57.07 20.03
N THR A 534 14.98 55.96 19.88
CA THR A 534 16.03 55.84 18.84
C THR A 534 15.64 54.96 17.66
N ALA A 535 14.34 54.64 17.51
CA ALA A 535 13.84 53.86 16.38
C ALA A 535 12.64 54.54 15.73
N THR A 536 12.53 54.41 14.41
CA THR A 536 11.41 54.89 13.59
C THR A 536 11.03 53.83 12.57
N TRP A 537 9.74 53.64 12.32
CA TRP A 537 9.25 52.65 11.37
C TRP A 537 8.42 53.32 10.26
N ARG A 538 8.29 52.62 9.15
CA ARG A 538 7.61 53.08 7.93
C ARG A 538 6.77 51.98 7.31
#